data_AF-Q96Z54-F1
#
_entry.id   AF-Q96Z54-F1
#
_cell.length_a   1.000
_cell.length_b   1.000
_cell.length_c   1.000
_cell.angle_alpha   90.00
_cell.angle_beta   90.00
_cell.angle_gamma   90.00
#
_symmetry.space_group_name_H-M   'P 1'
#
loop_
_entity.id
_entity.type
_entity.pdbx_description
1 polymer ?
#
loop_
_entity_poly.entity_id
_entity_poly.type
_entity_poly.pdbx_seq_one_letter_code
_entity_poly.pdbx_strand_id
1 'polypeptide(L)'
;MYEEVMNIEAKALYPIVGGYNQYPVSLKVGYEEPIRSTEIKGLWKWWTRILIESAIERKRHGVTKYNDLNKLLEDFFGSTNFKSPIRVRIEIEDNFITIFKAIWDFIIRILENRKVTVKSENTQNLNIADTIIIPTININIGNSTIFKITENNHVIRVKRENNPENNTLNITLDLNAKKLTATLNNNQIELKLRDKTLDKYLRLDKLSDFLSIPRIMLDLLKYNNKGVIVSNEITSTESEILADIIMEILTAFLIPKEIKFRIIVEVDKERINKEKLRFALYSLLIFLIMGGIGRISNRGLGSLSPLSLECKDKELCGDLQSRFDNFKRISRDKELSEFIRRLINETMSMLNDEITKTIRMDKYKDIFFFSDSSLRYILAKQVKEPIKAINMLGKATSLRNVGGRNFAEEVFGSPRGSNKHRSPSLFRFKILEIQGKYYLLQYFLDKYDKNKKRLIDKYKNKINEFINKIKISEDVT
;
A
#
# COMPACT_ATOMS: atom_id res chain seq x y z
N MET A 1 -9.99 -34.51 -4.10
CA MET A 1 -8.62 -34.14 -4.56
C MET A 1 -8.61 -32.68 -4.97
N TYR A 2 -7.47 -31.95 -4.87
CA TYR A 2 -7.42 -30.55 -5.37
C TYR A 2 -7.36 -30.50 -6.90
N GLU A 3 -8.30 -29.79 -7.50
CA GLU A 3 -8.37 -29.51 -8.95
C GLU A 3 -8.24 -28.01 -9.21
N GLU A 4 -7.57 -27.62 -10.30
CA GLU A 4 -7.53 -26.22 -10.76
C GLU A 4 -8.90 -25.83 -11.33
N VAL A 5 -9.56 -24.83 -10.74
CA VAL A 5 -10.90 -24.39 -11.17
C VAL A 5 -10.89 -23.05 -11.91
N MET A 6 -9.93 -22.17 -11.60
CA MET A 6 -9.89 -20.81 -12.15
C MET A 6 -8.49 -20.20 -12.05
N ASN A 7 -8.07 -19.55 -13.13
CA ASN A 7 -6.85 -18.75 -13.21
C ASN A 7 -7.22 -17.27 -13.41
N ILE A 8 -6.49 -16.37 -12.76
CA ILE A 8 -6.61 -14.92 -12.97
C ILE A 8 -5.21 -14.34 -13.14
N GLU A 9 -4.92 -13.71 -14.28
CA GLU A 9 -3.75 -12.85 -14.41
C GLU A 9 -4.09 -11.49 -13.84
N ALA A 10 -3.24 -11.00 -12.94
CA ALA A 10 -3.47 -9.78 -12.19
C ALA A 10 -2.21 -8.92 -12.16
N LYS A 11 -2.43 -7.63 -11.95
CA LYS A 11 -1.40 -6.63 -11.73
C LYS A 11 -1.55 -6.01 -10.34
N ALA A 12 -0.44 -5.74 -9.67
CA ALA A 12 -0.36 -4.84 -8.53
C ALA A 12 0.42 -3.57 -8.90
N LEU A 13 -0.15 -2.39 -8.62
CA LEU A 13 0.47 -1.08 -8.86
C LEU A 13 1.09 -0.54 -7.56
N TYR A 14 2.40 -0.23 -7.57
CA TYR A 14 3.20 0.18 -6.41
C TYR A 14 3.00 -0.69 -5.14
N PRO A 15 3.14 -2.03 -5.21
CA PRO A 15 2.93 -2.89 -4.05
C PRO A 15 4.08 -2.81 -3.04
N ILE A 16 3.74 -2.50 -1.79
CA ILE A 16 4.68 -2.57 -0.66
C ILE A 16 4.42 -3.86 0.12
N VAL A 17 4.75 -5.00 -0.50
CA VAL A 17 4.69 -6.33 0.12
C VAL A 17 5.54 -6.33 1.40
N GLY A 18 5.05 -6.96 2.47
CA GLY A 18 5.70 -6.94 3.78
C GLY A 18 6.61 -8.14 4.03
N GLY A 19 7.88 -8.02 3.65
CA GLY A 19 8.93 -9.00 4.00
C GLY A 19 9.49 -8.83 5.41
N TYR A 20 10.62 -9.49 5.68
CA TYR A 20 11.34 -9.47 6.96
C TYR A 20 11.58 -8.05 7.51
N ASN A 21 11.96 -7.12 6.63
CA ASN A 21 12.22 -5.70 6.96
C ASN A 21 11.01 -4.76 6.67
N GLN A 22 9.81 -5.31 6.41
CA GLN A 22 8.58 -4.58 6.05
C GLN A 22 8.54 -3.96 4.63
N TYR A 23 9.42 -4.43 3.72
CA TYR A 23 9.47 -4.03 2.31
C TYR A 23 9.51 -5.24 1.36
N PRO A 24 9.32 -5.05 0.03
CA PRO A 24 9.45 -6.10 -0.97
C PRO A 24 10.89 -6.63 -1.15
N VAL A 25 11.88 -5.93 -0.61
CA VAL A 25 13.30 -6.24 -0.78
C VAL A 25 13.99 -6.10 0.56
N SER A 26 14.98 -6.93 0.85
CA SER A 26 15.91 -6.71 1.95
C SER A 26 17.35 -6.84 1.45
N LEU A 27 17.96 -5.69 1.16
CA LEU A 27 19.38 -5.60 0.78
C LEU A 27 20.28 -6.30 1.82
N LYS A 28 20.01 -6.12 3.13
CA LYS A 28 20.79 -6.71 4.22
C LYS A 28 20.93 -8.25 4.18
N VAL A 29 19.96 -8.97 3.61
CA VAL A 29 19.98 -10.45 3.59
C VAL A 29 19.92 -11.04 2.17
N GLY A 30 20.10 -10.21 1.12
CA GLY A 30 20.14 -10.70 -0.26
C GLY A 30 18.80 -11.21 -0.81
N TYR A 31 17.66 -10.88 -0.17
CA TYR A 31 16.37 -11.53 -0.41
C TYR A 31 15.29 -10.57 -0.93
N GLU A 32 14.49 -11.06 -1.87
CA GLU A 32 13.27 -10.42 -2.37
C GLU A 32 12.05 -11.14 -1.80
N GLU A 33 11.07 -10.39 -1.32
CA GLU A 33 9.79 -10.90 -0.85
C GLU A 33 8.74 -10.92 -1.97
N PRO A 34 8.43 -12.10 -2.55
CA PRO A 34 7.41 -12.21 -3.59
C PRO A 34 6.01 -11.91 -3.06
N ILE A 35 5.06 -11.64 -3.96
CA ILE A 35 3.63 -11.60 -3.63
C ILE A 35 3.20 -12.95 -3.05
N ARG A 36 2.99 -13.00 -1.73
CA ARG A 36 2.71 -14.24 -1.00
C ARG A 36 1.28 -14.72 -1.24
N SER A 37 1.12 -16.02 -1.56
CA SER A 37 -0.19 -16.69 -1.55
C SER A 37 -0.93 -16.54 -0.22
N THR A 38 -0.20 -16.49 0.90
CA THR A 38 -0.76 -16.29 2.25
C THR A 38 -1.35 -14.89 2.44
N GLU A 39 -0.75 -13.85 1.86
CA GLU A 39 -1.28 -12.49 1.90
C GLU A 39 -2.53 -12.36 1.02
N ILE A 40 -2.46 -12.84 -0.23
CA ILE A 40 -3.61 -12.88 -1.15
C ILE A 40 -4.79 -13.60 -0.49
N LYS A 41 -4.56 -14.79 0.07
CA LYS A 41 -5.61 -15.58 0.74
C LYS A 41 -6.13 -14.93 2.03
N GLY A 42 -5.26 -14.28 2.81
CA GLY A 42 -5.65 -13.53 4.01
C GLY A 42 -6.53 -12.32 3.69
N LEU A 43 -6.19 -11.55 2.66
CA LEU A 43 -6.98 -10.42 2.17
C LEU A 43 -8.29 -10.87 1.52
N TRP A 44 -8.27 -11.96 0.74
CA TRP A 44 -9.49 -12.57 0.18
C TRP A 44 -10.44 -13.04 1.29
N LYS A 45 -9.95 -13.71 2.34
CA LYS A 45 -10.76 -14.05 3.53
C LYS A 45 -11.33 -12.80 4.21
N TRP A 46 -10.58 -11.70 4.27
CA TRP A 46 -11.05 -10.42 4.83
C TRP A 46 -12.11 -9.70 3.95
N TRP A 47 -12.02 -9.78 2.62
CA TRP A 47 -13.07 -9.27 1.72
C TRP A 47 -14.32 -10.15 1.74
N THR A 48 -14.16 -11.47 1.84
CA THR A 48 -15.28 -12.41 2.00
C THR A 48 -16.05 -12.13 3.29
N ARG A 49 -15.34 -11.83 4.40
CA ARG A 49 -15.96 -11.35 5.66
C ARG A 49 -16.86 -10.14 5.45
N ILE A 50 -16.36 -9.11 4.77
CA ILE A 50 -17.14 -7.89 4.50
C ILE A 50 -18.42 -8.24 3.75
N LEU A 51 -18.36 -9.03 2.69
CA LEU A 51 -19.53 -9.36 1.88
C LEU A 51 -20.56 -10.18 2.66
N ILE A 52 -20.13 -11.08 3.56
CA ILE A 52 -21.02 -11.78 4.48
C ILE A 52 -21.68 -10.81 5.47
N GLU A 53 -20.91 -9.95 6.16
CA GLU A 53 -21.45 -8.95 7.08
C GLU A 53 -22.41 -7.97 6.39
N SER A 54 -22.15 -7.65 5.12
CA SER A 54 -23.02 -6.79 4.29
C SER A 54 -24.36 -7.48 3.98
N ALA A 55 -24.35 -8.77 3.67
CA ALA A 55 -25.56 -9.56 3.49
C ALA A 55 -26.36 -9.69 4.80
N ILE A 56 -25.68 -9.89 5.94
CA ILE A 56 -26.32 -9.93 7.27
C ILE A 56 -26.93 -8.57 7.62
N GLU A 57 -26.23 -7.45 7.41
CA GLU A 57 -26.76 -6.11 7.74
C GLU A 57 -27.97 -5.75 6.88
N ARG A 58 -27.95 -6.09 5.59
CA ARG A 58 -29.10 -5.89 4.71
C ARG A 58 -30.31 -6.73 5.12
N LYS A 59 -30.12 -8.02 5.44
CA LYS A 59 -31.22 -8.93 5.78
C LYS A 59 -31.76 -8.73 7.21
N ARG A 60 -30.93 -8.29 8.16
CA ARG A 60 -31.24 -8.36 9.60
C ARG A 60 -30.80 -7.14 10.43
N HIS A 61 -30.29 -6.08 9.81
CA HIS A 61 -29.96 -4.78 10.42
C HIS A 61 -28.97 -4.82 11.61
N GLY A 62 -27.98 -5.72 11.54
CA GLY A 62 -26.86 -5.82 12.47
C GLY A 62 -25.63 -6.50 11.84
N VAL A 63 -24.59 -6.68 12.64
CA VAL A 63 -23.32 -7.36 12.30
C VAL A 63 -22.96 -8.40 13.35
N THR A 64 -22.02 -9.27 13.01
CA THR A 64 -21.65 -10.46 13.81
C THR A 64 -20.24 -10.32 14.37
N LYS A 65 -19.95 -10.87 15.57
CA LYS A 65 -18.57 -10.89 16.09
C LYS A 65 -17.66 -11.69 15.17
N TYR A 66 -16.41 -11.22 14.97
CA TYR A 66 -15.44 -11.94 14.14
C TYR A 66 -15.21 -13.41 14.56
N ASN A 67 -15.44 -13.80 15.82
CA ASN A 67 -15.31 -15.20 16.25
C ASN A 67 -16.39 -16.10 15.61
N ASP A 68 -17.63 -15.63 15.53
CA ASP A 68 -18.74 -16.40 14.95
C ASP A 68 -18.70 -16.34 13.42
N LEU A 69 -18.32 -15.18 12.86
CA LEU A 69 -18.01 -15.05 11.44
C LEU A 69 -16.82 -15.93 11.02
N ASN A 70 -15.82 -16.13 11.90
CA ASN A 70 -14.69 -17.00 11.63
C ASN A 70 -15.11 -18.45 11.45
N LYS A 71 -16.00 -18.97 12.31
CA LYS A 71 -16.58 -20.31 12.19
C LYS A 71 -17.22 -20.53 10.82
N LEU A 72 -18.04 -19.58 10.37
CA LEU A 72 -18.66 -19.64 9.04
C LEU A 72 -17.61 -19.68 7.91
N LEU A 73 -16.48 -18.97 8.04
CA LEU A 73 -15.41 -18.99 7.03
C LEU A 73 -14.54 -20.24 7.07
N GLU A 74 -14.66 -21.11 8.07
CA GLU A 74 -13.88 -22.37 8.10
C GLU A 74 -14.33 -23.29 6.96
N ASP A 75 -15.62 -23.27 6.63
CA ASP A 75 -16.20 -23.95 5.47
C ASP A 75 -15.64 -23.46 4.12
N PHE A 76 -15.18 -22.21 4.04
CA PHE A 76 -14.64 -21.60 2.82
C PHE A 76 -13.11 -21.72 2.74
N PHE A 77 -12.42 -21.44 3.84
CA PHE A 77 -10.97 -21.21 3.87
C PHE A 77 -10.22 -22.02 4.94
N GLY A 78 -10.91 -22.90 5.66
CA GLY A 78 -10.35 -23.64 6.78
C GLY A 78 -10.01 -22.79 8.01
N SER A 79 -9.45 -23.47 8.99
CA SER A 79 -9.02 -22.95 10.29
C SER A 79 -7.76 -23.69 10.77
N THR A 80 -7.41 -23.51 12.05
CA THR A 80 -6.41 -24.35 12.73
C THR A 80 -6.83 -25.81 12.83
N ASN A 81 -8.14 -26.08 12.84
CA ASN A 81 -8.70 -27.40 13.07
C ASN A 81 -9.03 -28.11 11.75
N PHE A 82 -9.34 -27.35 10.69
CA PHE A 82 -9.74 -27.88 9.39
C PHE A 82 -8.87 -27.35 8.25
N LYS A 83 -8.22 -28.27 7.52
CA LYS A 83 -7.47 -27.97 6.29
C LYS A 83 -8.40 -27.28 5.27
N SER A 84 -8.01 -26.11 4.79
CA SER A 84 -8.77 -25.32 3.82
C SER A 84 -9.16 -26.13 2.57
N PRO A 85 -10.44 -26.12 2.12
CA PRO A 85 -10.83 -26.76 0.86
C PRO A 85 -10.32 -25.98 -0.37
N ILE A 86 -10.00 -24.69 -0.21
CA ILE A 86 -9.40 -23.85 -1.27
C ILE A 86 -7.89 -23.68 -1.04
N ARG A 87 -7.08 -23.86 -2.09
CA ARG A 87 -5.65 -23.54 -2.16
C ARG A 87 -5.44 -22.43 -3.19
N VAL A 88 -4.44 -21.59 -2.94
CA VAL A 88 -4.03 -20.49 -3.83
C VAL A 88 -2.56 -20.65 -4.13
N ARG A 89 -2.21 -20.74 -5.41
CA ARG A 89 -0.85 -20.66 -5.93
C ARG A 89 -0.68 -19.32 -6.64
N ILE A 90 0.48 -18.69 -6.44
CA ILE A 90 0.85 -17.42 -7.09
C ILE A 90 2.09 -17.70 -7.93
N GLU A 91 2.04 -17.31 -9.19
CA GLU A 91 3.16 -17.36 -10.13
C GLU A 91 3.48 -15.93 -10.55
N ILE A 92 4.71 -15.48 -10.38
CA ILE A 92 5.12 -14.11 -10.70
C ILE A 92 5.81 -14.12 -12.06
N GLU A 93 5.38 -13.25 -12.96
CA GLU A 93 5.91 -13.16 -14.33
C GLU A 93 7.20 -12.32 -14.39
N ASP A 94 7.35 -11.38 -13.45
CA ASP A 94 8.49 -10.47 -13.36
C ASP A 94 9.66 -11.09 -12.57
N ASN A 95 10.81 -11.30 -13.22
CA ASN A 95 12.06 -11.73 -12.58
C ASN A 95 12.75 -10.55 -11.87
N PHE A 96 12.24 -10.20 -10.69
CA PHE A 96 12.74 -9.08 -9.91
C PHE A 96 14.08 -9.40 -9.20
N ILE A 97 14.37 -10.69 -8.94
CA ILE A 97 15.67 -11.21 -8.45
C ILE A 97 16.85 -10.74 -9.32
N THR A 98 16.68 -10.68 -10.65
CA THR A 98 17.75 -10.24 -11.55
C THR A 98 18.04 -8.74 -11.40
N ILE A 99 17.01 -7.94 -11.13
CA ILE A 99 17.12 -6.50 -10.86
C ILE A 99 17.80 -6.28 -9.50
N PHE A 100 17.39 -7.06 -8.50
CA PHE A 100 17.99 -7.05 -7.17
C PHE A 100 19.49 -7.32 -7.24
N LYS A 101 19.91 -8.38 -7.97
CA LYS A 101 21.33 -8.70 -8.18
C LYS A 101 22.08 -7.55 -8.86
N ALA A 102 21.53 -6.96 -9.93
CA ALA A 102 22.17 -5.82 -10.60
C ALA A 102 22.37 -4.61 -9.67
N ILE A 103 21.40 -4.30 -8.80
CA ILE A 103 21.51 -3.23 -7.81
C ILE A 103 22.48 -3.59 -6.68
N TRP A 104 22.47 -4.84 -6.23
CA TRP A 104 23.39 -5.33 -5.20
C TRP A 104 24.84 -5.32 -5.69
N ASP A 105 25.11 -5.86 -6.88
CA ASP A 105 26.43 -5.87 -7.51
C ASP A 105 26.93 -4.45 -7.78
N PHE A 106 26.03 -3.51 -8.09
CA PHE A 106 26.35 -2.08 -8.18
C PHE A 106 26.76 -1.49 -6.83
N ILE A 107 26.04 -1.78 -5.74
CA ILE A 107 26.37 -1.33 -4.38
C ILE A 107 27.68 -1.96 -3.89
N ILE A 108 27.88 -3.27 -4.09
CA ILE A 108 29.10 -3.98 -3.73
C ILE A 108 30.30 -3.41 -4.48
N ARG A 109 30.21 -3.17 -5.79
CA ARG A 109 31.27 -2.50 -6.56
C ARG A 109 31.56 -1.08 -6.08
N ILE A 110 30.61 -0.36 -5.49
CA ILE A 110 30.86 0.96 -4.86
C ILE A 110 31.68 0.80 -3.56
N LEU A 111 31.41 -0.25 -2.78
CA LEU A 111 32.07 -0.52 -1.51
C LEU A 111 33.47 -1.12 -1.69
N GLU A 112 33.64 -2.06 -2.62
CA GLU A 112 34.92 -2.75 -2.88
C GLU A 112 35.99 -1.82 -3.49
N ASN A 113 35.59 -0.81 -4.27
CA ASN A 113 36.52 0.10 -4.94
C ASN A 113 37.16 1.16 -4.02
N ARG A 114 37.14 1.01 -2.69
CA ARG A 114 37.73 1.97 -1.74
C ARG A 114 38.48 1.35 -0.56
N LYS A 115 39.82 1.40 -0.64
CA LYS A 115 40.64 1.62 0.56
C LYS A 115 40.32 3.02 1.11
N VAL A 116 39.68 3.11 2.27
CA VAL A 116 39.43 4.38 2.95
C VAL A 116 40.58 4.66 3.93
N THR A 117 41.29 5.77 3.72
CA THR A 117 42.31 6.29 4.65
C THR A 117 42.00 7.75 4.96
N VAL A 118 42.07 8.13 6.23
CA VAL A 118 41.75 9.47 6.74
C VAL A 118 43.00 10.09 7.38
N LYS A 119 43.21 11.39 7.17
CA LYS A 119 44.13 12.25 7.92
C LYS A 119 43.38 13.55 8.28
N SER A 120 43.71 14.19 9.41
CA SER A 120 42.99 15.35 9.96
C SER A 120 43.92 16.43 10.50
N GLU A 121 43.60 17.71 10.27
CA GLU A 121 44.17 18.90 10.93
C GLU A 121 43.06 19.98 11.17
N ASN A 122 43.35 21.02 11.97
CA ASN A 122 42.42 21.68 12.94
C ASN A 122 41.83 23.09 12.58
N THR A 123 40.88 23.61 13.41
CA THR A 123 40.45 25.05 13.65
C THR A 123 39.48 25.76 12.65
N GLN A 124 38.63 26.77 12.97
CA GLN A 124 38.09 27.32 14.27
C GLN A 124 36.71 28.09 14.17
N ASN A 125 35.89 28.02 15.24
CA ASN A 125 35.01 29.05 15.89
C ASN A 125 33.63 29.58 15.29
N LEU A 126 32.52 29.29 16.03
CA LEU A 126 31.31 30.13 16.35
C LEU A 126 30.28 30.51 15.23
N ASN A 127 29.01 31.02 15.43
CA ASN A 127 28.14 31.33 16.60
C ASN A 127 26.60 31.03 16.39
N ILE A 128 25.63 31.90 16.81
CA ILE A 128 24.14 31.69 16.99
C ILE A 128 23.29 32.93 16.49
N ALA A 129 22.07 32.88 15.89
CA ALA A 129 20.73 32.89 16.56
C ALA A 129 19.43 32.76 15.67
N ASP A 130 18.41 32.10 16.25
CA ASP A 130 16.90 32.15 16.18
C ASP A 130 16.00 32.33 14.93
N THR A 131 15.09 31.34 14.68
CA THR A 131 13.62 31.52 14.45
C THR A 131 12.80 30.19 14.55
N ILE A 132 11.46 30.26 14.73
CA ILE A 132 10.55 29.11 15.01
C ILE A 132 9.49 28.88 13.89
N ILE A 133 9.36 27.66 13.30
CA ILE A 133 8.23 27.23 12.42
C ILE A 133 7.84 25.73 12.59
N ILE A 134 6.57 25.41 12.28
CA ILE A 134 5.76 24.19 12.56
C ILE A 134 5.91 23.05 11.52
N PRO A 135 5.57 21.79 11.87
CA PRO A 135 6.42 20.79 12.51
C PRO A 135 7.31 20.09 11.47
N THR A 136 8.49 20.66 11.24
CA THR A 136 9.59 19.98 10.56
C THR A 136 10.05 18.77 11.37
N ILE A 137 10.63 17.77 10.71
CA ILE A 137 11.48 16.80 11.42
C ILE A 137 12.93 17.16 11.12
N ASN A 138 13.58 17.75 12.12
CA ASN A 138 14.93 18.25 12.05
C ASN A 138 15.89 17.20 12.65
N ILE A 139 17.02 16.96 11.99
CA ILE A 139 18.19 16.35 12.61
C ILE A 139 19.38 17.20 12.21
N ASN A 140 20.07 17.75 13.21
CA ASN A 140 21.06 18.80 13.04
C ASN A 140 22.09 18.71 14.19
N ILE A 141 23.36 18.99 13.90
CA ILE A 141 24.52 19.00 14.82
C ILE A 141 25.49 20.04 14.25
N GLY A 142 26.12 20.81 15.13
CA GLY A 142 26.27 22.27 15.01
C GLY A 142 26.93 22.89 13.76
N ASN A 143 26.81 24.20 13.55
CA ASN A 143 25.95 25.19 14.23
C ASN A 143 25.18 26.02 13.19
N SER A 144 23.83 25.94 13.24
CA SER A 144 22.82 26.78 12.55
C SER A 144 22.90 26.95 11.00
N THR A 145 21.87 26.74 10.18
CA THR A 145 20.47 26.29 10.39
C THR A 145 19.87 25.72 9.08
N ILE A 146 19.40 24.47 9.15
CA ILE A 146 18.30 23.80 8.38
C ILE A 146 18.35 23.71 6.83
N PHE A 147 17.97 22.51 6.35
CA PHE A 147 17.72 22.15 4.94
C PHE A 147 16.88 23.19 4.16
N LYS A 148 17.33 23.52 2.94
CA LYS A 148 16.50 24.11 1.88
C LYS A 148 16.26 23.08 0.79
N ILE A 149 15.07 22.49 0.75
CA ILE A 149 14.55 21.75 -0.40
C ILE A 149 13.56 22.67 -1.11
N THR A 150 14.04 23.34 -2.16
CA THR A 150 13.18 23.74 -3.28
C THR A 150 12.73 22.49 -4.04
N GLU A 151 11.84 22.59 -5.02
CA GLU A 151 11.21 21.43 -5.71
C GLU A 151 12.19 20.45 -6.42
N ASN A 152 13.50 20.69 -6.34
CA ASN A 152 14.57 19.91 -6.94
C ASN A 152 15.52 19.33 -5.87
N ASN A 153 15.73 18.01 -5.96
CA ASN A 153 16.80 17.19 -5.35
C ASN A 153 16.63 16.68 -3.89
N HIS A 154 16.94 15.39 -3.70
CA HIS A 154 16.74 14.63 -2.47
C HIS A 154 18.09 14.22 -1.84
N VAL A 155 18.32 14.50 -0.55
CA VAL A 155 19.65 14.40 0.12
C VAL A 155 19.50 13.92 1.57
N ILE A 156 20.43 13.10 2.08
CA ILE A 156 20.36 12.43 3.40
C ILE A 156 21.66 12.68 4.21
N ARG A 157 21.59 12.80 5.56
CA ARG A 157 22.78 12.89 6.46
C ARG A 157 22.51 12.53 7.95
N VAL A 158 23.54 11.97 8.60
CA VAL A 158 23.71 11.53 10.02
C VAL A 158 24.87 12.32 10.69
N LYS A 159 24.96 12.42 12.04
CA LYS A 159 25.87 13.37 12.74
C LYS A 159 26.39 12.93 14.17
N ARG A 160 27.34 13.69 14.74
CA ARG A 160 28.34 13.36 15.80
C ARG A 160 28.10 13.98 17.21
N GLU A 161 28.63 13.41 18.31
CA GLU A 161 28.34 13.89 19.69
C GLU A 161 29.15 15.12 20.16
N ASN A 162 30.49 15.17 20.00
CA ASN A 162 31.32 16.22 20.64
C ASN A 162 32.60 16.64 19.84
N ASN A 163 32.46 17.50 18.81
CA ASN A 163 33.31 18.69 18.52
C ASN A 163 32.93 19.33 17.15
N PRO A 164 33.15 20.65 16.91
CA PRO A 164 32.47 21.38 15.85
C PRO A 164 33.24 21.62 14.52
N GLU A 165 34.39 20.99 14.24
CA GLU A 165 35.23 21.37 13.08
C GLU A 165 35.61 20.28 12.06
N ASN A 166 35.57 20.70 10.79
CA ASN A 166 36.24 20.18 9.60
C ASN A 166 36.29 18.66 9.39
N ASN A 167 35.18 18.09 8.91
CA ASN A 167 35.15 17.03 7.87
C ASN A 167 33.70 16.79 7.41
N THR A 168 33.30 17.33 6.24
CA THR A 168 31.95 17.14 5.69
C THR A 168 31.90 16.07 4.61
N LEU A 169 31.25 14.95 4.91
CA LEU A 169 30.73 14.04 3.89
C LEU A 169 29.41 14.62 3.36
N ASN A 170 29.26 14.73 2.05
CA ASN A 170 28.01 15.04 1.36
C ASN A 170 27.59 13.86 0.46
N ILE A 171 26.31 13.50 0.46
CA ILE A 171 25.70 12.35 -0.25
C ILE A 171 24.38 12.87 -0.77
N THR A 172 24.39 13.24 -2.03
CA THR A 172 23.28 13.84 -2.77
C THR A 172 22.74 12.79 -3.72
N LEU A 173 21.44 12.52 -3.61
CA LEU A 173 20.72 11.56 -4.45
C LEU A 173 19.94 12.38 -5.49
N ASP A 174 20.65 12.82 -6.54
CA ASP A 174 20.05 13.60 -7.62
C ASP A 174 19.30 12.67 -8.58
N LEU A 175 18.02 12.48 -8.26
CA LEU A 175 17.11 11.63 -9.02
C LEU A 175 16.77 12.21 -10.40
N ASN A 176 16.82 13.53 -10.56
CA ASN A 176 16.55 14.22 -11.83
C ASN A 176 17.70 14.00 -12.82
N ALA A 177 18.95 14.09 -12.35
CA ALA A 177 20.15 13.81 -13.15
C ALA A 177 20.55 12.32 -13.19
N LYS A 178 19.77 11.42 -12.57
CA LYS A 178 20.08 10.00 -12.35
C LYS A 178 21.49 9.78 -11.78
N LYS A 179 21.87 10.60 -10.80
CA LYS A 179 23.24 10.78 -10.32
C LYS A 179 23.29 10.62 -8.80
N LEU A 180 24.15 9.71 -8.34
CA LEU A 180 24.55 9.65 -6.95
C LEU A 180 25.87 10.43 -6.82
N THR A 181 25.89 11.48 -6.01
CA THR A 181 27.11 12.23 -5.72
C THR A 181 27.52 12.07 -4.26
N ALA A 182 28.70 11.49 -4.05
CA ALA A 182 29.37 11.53 -2.76
C ALA A 182 30.51 12.57 -2.85
N THR A 183 30.55 13.52 -1.93
CA THR A 183 31.61 14.52 -1.83
C THR A 183 32.25 14.39 -0.45
N LEU A 184 33.57 14.26 -0.39
CA LEU A 184 34.31 14.30 0.89
C LEU A 184 35.52 15.20 0.68
N ASN A 185 35.63 16.27 1.47
CA ASN A 185 36.75 17.22 1.46
C ASN A 185 37.16 17.64 0.03
N ASN A 186 36.25 18.33 -0.66
CA ASN A 186 36.40 18.85 -2.04
C ASN A 186 36.62 17.82 -3.16
N ASN A 187 36.81 16.53 -2.86
CA ASN A 187 36.76 15.48 -3.87
C ASN A 187 35.31 15.06 -4.16
N GLN A 188 34.80 15.42 -5.35
CA GLN A 188 33.54 14.91 -5.87
C GLN A 188 33.72 13.53 -6.49
N ILE A 189 32.89 12.57 -6.06
CA ILE A 189 32.66 11.31 -6.77
C ILE A 189 31.28 11.38 -7.41
N GLU A 190 31.27 11.50 -8.73
CA GLU A 190 30.07 11.52 -9.56
C GLU A 190 29.80 10.14 -10.15
N LEU A 191 28.73 9.49 -9.67
CA LEU A 191 28.25 8.22 -10.21
C LEU A 191 26.99 8.47 -11.04
N LYS A 192 27.12 8.42 -12.37
CA LYS A 192 25.99 8.49 -13.31
C LYS A 192 25.40 7.09 -13.50
N LEU A 193 24.11 6.92 -13.26
CA LEU A 193 23.37 5.69 -13.59
C LEU A 193 23.28 5.57 -15.12
N ARG A 194 24.16 4.76 -15.72
CA ARG A 194 24.21 4.55 -17.19
C ARG A 194 23.33 3.39 -17.68
N ASP A 195 22.73 2.62 -16.78
CA ASP A 195 22.05 1.38 -17.14
C ASP A 195 20.56 1.59 -17.48
N LYS A 196 20.20 1.30 -18.73
CA LYS A 196 18.82 1.39 -19.24
C LYS A 196 17.88 0.33 -18.65
N THR A 197 18.40 -0.72 -18.02
CA THR A 197 17.56 -1.75 -17.38
C THR A 197 16.85 -1.24 -16.13
N LEU A 198 17.47 -0.32 -15.36
CA LEU A 198 16.82 0.29 -14.19
C LEU A 198 15.59 1.12 -14.57
N ASP A 199 15.61 1.84 -15.70
CA ASP A 199 14.51 2.72 -16.14
C ASP A 199 13.17 1.98 -16.35
N LYS A 200 13.21 0.66 -16.62
CA LYS A 200 12.02 -0.18 -16.75
C LYS A 200 11.26 -0.32 -15.42
N TYR A 201 11.97 -0.29 -14.30
CA TYR A 201 11.46 -0.65 -12.97
C TYR A 201 11.41 0.54 -12.01
N LEU A 202 12.41 1.42 -12.11
CA LEU A 202 12.56 2.66 -11.36
C LEU A 202 12.46 3.84 -12.33
N ARG A 203 11.24 4.35 -12.52
CA ARG A 203 11.03 5.64 -13.18
C ARG A 203 11.46 6.77 -12.25
N LEU A 204 12.76 7.08 -12.30
CA LEU A 204 13.42 8.12 -11.50
C LEU A 204 12.76 9.50 -11.70
N ASP A 205 12.24 9.76 -12.91
CA ASP A 205 11.41 10.91 -13.28
C ASP A 205 10.12 11.05 -12.46
N LYS A 206 9.61 9.94 -11.91
CA LYS A 206 8.39 9.91 -11.08
C LYS A 206 8.67 9.53 -9.63
N LEU A 207 9.95 9.46 -9.22
CA LEU A 207 10.29 9.14 -7.85
C LEU A 207 10.05 10.33 -6.92
N SER A 208 10.23 11.57 -7.38
CA SER A 208 9.78 12.78 -6.68
C SER A 208 8.26 12.77 -6.43
N ASP A 209 7.46 12.47 -7.47
CA ASP A 209 6.01 12.28 -7.38
C ASP A 209 5.63 11.20 -6.33
N PHE A 210 6.30 10.04 -6.37
CA PHE A 210 6.06 8.94 -5.42
C PHE A 210 6.43 9.31 -3.98
N LEU A 211 7.58 9.94 -3.77
CA LEU A 211 8.03 10.41 -2.46
C LEU A 211 7.15 11.53 -1.91
N SER A 212 6.52 12.34 -2.77
CA SER A 212 5.58 13.39 -2.37
C SER A 212 4.24 12.86 -1.86
N ILE A 213 3.93 11.56 -2.05
CA ILE A 213 2.72 10.94 -1.48
C ILE A 213 2.80 11.02 0.05
N PRO A 214 1.86 11.69 0.75
CA PRO A 214 1.98 11.94 2.19
C PRO A 214 2.10 10.68 3.06
N ARG A 215 1.60 9.53 2.59
CA ARG A 215 1.75 8.24 3.29
C ARG A 215 3.10 7.56 3.07
N ILE A 216 3.78 7.81 1.94
CA ILE A 216 5.18 7.41 1.73
C ILE A 216 6.08 8.28 2.61
N MET A 217 5.90 9.61 2.58
CA MET A 217 6.61 10.52 3.48
C MET A 217 6.52 10.03 4.93
N LEU A 218 5.29 9.86 5.46
CA LEU A 218 5.05 9.38 6.82
C LEU A 218 5.67 8.01 7.14
N ASP A 219 5.86 7.12 6.17
CA ASP A 219 6.56 5.84 6.40
C ASP A 219 8.08 6.02 6.45
N LEU A 220 8.64 6.96 5.67
CA LEU A 220 10.05 7.32 5.74
C LEU A 220 10.40 8.07 7.04
N LEU A 221 9.46 8.82 7.63
CA LEU A 221 9.72 9.55 8.89
C LEU A 221 10.07 8.64 10.07
N LYS A 222 9.78 7.33 10.02
CA LYS A 222 10.22 6.37 11.06
C LYS A 222 11.75 6.27 11.17
N TYR A 223 12.48 6.63 10.11
CA TYR A 223 13.94 6.66 10.09
C TYR A 223 14.52 7.92 10.71
N ASN A 224 13.77 9.03 10.74
CA ASN A 224 14.23 10.26 11.36
C ASN A 224 14.37 10.17 12.88
N ASN A 225 13.81 9.13 13.51
CA ASN A 225 13.98 8.87 14.95
C ASN A 225 15.08 7.84 15.24
N LYS A 226 15.73 7.25 14.21
CA LYS A 226 16.90 6.35 14.34
C LYS A 226 18.22 7.12 14.14
N GLY A 227 18.35 8.33 14.71
CA GLY A 227 19.60 9.08 14.60
C GLY A 227 20.77 8.30 15.22
N VAL A 228 21.84 8.08 14.46
CA VAL A 228 23.11 7.60 15.00
C VAL A 228 23.86 8.81 15.52
N ILE A 229 24.26 8.76 16.79
CA ILE A 229 25.21 9.68 17.39
C ILE A 229 26.59 9.06 17.14
N VAL A 230 27.47 9.81 16.47
CA VAL A 230 28.80 9.32 16.04
C VAL A 230 29.91 9.92 16.92
N SER A 231 31.03 9.23 17.14
CA SER A 231 32.21 9.77 17.84
C SER A 231 33.20 10.49 16.89
N ASN A 232 34.37 10.94 17.40
CA ASN A 232 35.39 11.63 16.59
C ASN A 232 36.08 10.73 15.54
N GLU A 233 35.92 9.42 15.66
CA GLU A 233 36.14 8.45 14.58
C GLU A 233 34.84 7.65 14.37
N ILE A 234 34.55 7.24 13.14
CA ILE A 234 33.41 6.34 12.89
C ILE A 234 33.85 4.94 13.34
N THR A 235 33.33 4.49 14.47
CA THR A 235 33.47 3.11 14.94
C THR A 235 32.82 2.15 13.94
N SER A 236 33.24 0.88 13.95
CA SER A 236 32.59 -0.17 13.14
C SER A 236 31.07 -0.19 13.35
N THR A 237 30.63 -0.10 14.60
CA THR A 237 29.23 -0.06 15.00
C THR A 237 28.45 1.13 14.40
N GLU A 238 29.01 2.35 14.44
CA GLU A 238 28.36 3.52 13.85
C GLU A 238 28.29 3.44 12.32
N SER A 239 29.33 2.86 11.69
CA SER A 239 29.37 2.55 10.26
C SER A 239 28.26 1.57 9.87
N GLU A 240 28.08 0.51 10.65
CA GLU A 240 27.04 -0.50 10.44
C GLU A 240 25.62 0.08 10.56
N ILE A 241 25.36 0.95 11.54
CA ILE A 241 24.03 1.57 11.67
C ILE A 241 23.77 2.58 10.54
N LEU A 242 24.80 3.34 10.12
CA LEU A 242 24.70 4.22 8.95
C LEU A 242 24.42 3.43 7.66
N ALA A 243 25.10 2.29 7.47
CA ALA A 243 24.86 1.39 6.37
C ALA A 243 23.43 0.81 6.41
N ASP A 244 22.95 0.37 7.58
CA ASP A 244 21.57 -0.10 7.75
C ASP A 244 20.53 0.97 7.38
N ILE A 245 20.72 2.23 7.79
CA ILE A 245 19.83 3.35 7.43
C ILE A 245 19.84 3.60 5.91
N ILE A 246 21.02 3.64 5.30
CA ILE A 246 21.16 3.82 3.84
C ILE A 246 20.47 2.66 3.10
N MET A 247 20.66 1.43 3.56
CA MET A 247 20.04 0.24 2.98
C MET A 247 18.52 0.20 3.17
N GLU A 248 18.00 0.64 4.32
CA GLU A 248 16.55 0.79 4.54
C GLU A 248 15.93 1.86 3.62
N ILE A 249 16.62 2.97 3.38
CA ILE A 249 16.16 4.03 2.47
C ILE A 249 16.26 3.59 1.00
N LEU A 250 17.38 2.99 0.58
CA LEU A 250 17.52 2.42 -0.76
C LEU A 250 16.44 1.37 -1.02
N THR A 251 16.20 0.47 -0.06
CA THR A 251 15.09 -0.51 -0.10
C THR A 251 13.73 0.16 -0.32
N ALA A 252 13.46 1.30 0.32
CA ALA A 252 12.21 2.03 0.12
C ALA A 252 12.08 2.68 -1.27
N PHE A 253 13.19 2.88 -2.00
CA PHE A 253 13.15 3.24 -3.42
C PHE A 253 12.91 2.02 -4.32
N LEU A 254 13.29 0.81 -3.91
CA LEU A 254 13.12 -0.44 -4.68
C LEU A 254 11.67 -0.98 -4.70
N ILE A 255 10.67 -0.11 -4.57
CA ILE A 255 9.26 -0.49 -4.70
C ILE A 255 8.93 -0.55 -6.20
N PRO A 256 8.61 -1.74 -6.77
CA PRO A 256 8.26 -1.84 -8.18
C PRO A 256 7.04 -0.99 -8.53
N LYS A 257 7.09 -0.30 -9.67
CA LYS A 257 5.91 0.41 -10.20
C LYS A 257 4.74 -0.55 -10.44
N GLU A 258 5.03 -1.72 -11.00
CA GLU A 258 4.08 -2.72 -11.50
C GLU A 258 4.69 -4.09 -11.23
N ILE A 259 3.88 -5.03 -10.72
CA ILE A 259 4.19 -6.47 -10.70
C ILE A 259 3.03 -7.18 -11.38
N LYS A 260 3.34 -8.04 -12.36
CA LYS A 260 2.38 -8.99 -12.96
C LYS A 260 2.53 -10.38 -12.35
N PHE A 261 1.40 -11.02 -12.10
CA PHE A 261 1.34 -12.33 -11.49
C PHE A 261 0.03 -13.05 -11.84
N ARG A 262 0.08 -14.38 -11.85
CA ARG A 262 -1.06 -15.27 -12.03
C ARG A 262 -1.50 -15.83 -10.68
N ILE A 263 -2.80 -15.78 -10.41
CA ILE A 263 -3.47 -16.40 -9.27
C ILE A 263 -4.13 -17.69 -9.79
N ILE A 264 -3.68 -18.82 -9.28
CA ILE A 264 -4.23 -20.14 -9.59
C ILE A 264 -5.03 -20.60 -8.38
N VAL A 265 -6.32 -20.89 -8.60
CA VAL A 265 -7.25 -21.35 -7.56
C VAL A 265 -7.48 -22.85 -7.72
N GLU A 266 -7.02 -23.60 -6.72
CA GLU A 266 -7.13 -25.06 -6.65
C GLU A 266 -8.15 -25.43 -5.55
N VAL A 267 -9.07 -26.36 -5.80
CA VAL A 267 -10.18 -26.67 -4.88
C VAL A 267 -10.38 -28.17 -4.70
N ASP A 268 -10.57 -28.56 -3.44
CA ASP A 268 -10.99 -29.91 -3.03
C ASP A 268 -12.52 -29.99 -3.02
N LYS A 269 -13.11 -30.29 -4.18
CA LYS A 269 -14.57 -30.15 -4.46
C LYS A 269 -15.47 -30.93 -3.49
N GLU A 270 -15.02 -32.09 -3.02
CA GLU A 270 -15.73 -32.93 -2.04
C GLU A 270 -15.95 -32.24 -0.69
N ARG A 271 -15.15 -31.21 -0.37
CA ARG A 271 -15.07 -30.59 0.95
C ARG A 271 -15.66 -29.18 1.04
N ILE A 272 -16.26 -28.68 -0.04
CA ILE A 272 -16.93 -27.37 -0.05
C ILE A 272 -18.19 -27.40 -0.93
N ASN A 273 -19.30 -26.91 -0.38
CA ASN A 273 -20.54 -26.77 -1.14
C ASN A 273 -20.36 -25.75 -2.30
N LYS A 274 -20.94 -26.07 -3.47
CA LYS A 274 -20.82 -25.28 -4.70
C LYS A 274 -21.24 -23.81 -4.55
N GLU A 275 -22.28 -23.51 -3.77
CA GLU A 275 -22.75 -22.13 -3.55
C GLU A 275 -21.74 -21.33 -2.72
N LYS A 276 -21.22 -21.91 -1.63
CA LYS A 276 -20.16 -21.31 -0.82
C LYS A 276 -18.90 -21.06 -1.66
N LEU A 277 -18.55 -22.01 -2.52
CA LEU A 277 -17.43 -21.86 -3.43
C LEU A 277 -17.66 -20.72 -4.45
N ARG A 278 -18.83 -20.66 -5.11
CA ARG A 278 -19.20 -19.56 -6.02
C ARG A 278 -19.12 -18.19 -5.34
N PHE A 279 -19.68 -18.06 -4.14
CA PHE A 279 -19.56 -16.84 -3.34
C PHE A 279 -18.10 -16.45 -3.06
N ALA A 280 -17.22 -17.41 -2.79
CA ALA A 280 -15.79 -17.17 -2.62
C ALA A 280 -15.13 -16.68 -3.92
N LEU A 281 -15.43 -17.29 -5.07
CA LEU A 281 -14.85 -16.86 -6.35
C LEU A 281 -15.31 -15.44 -6.74
N TYR A 282 -16.57 -15.10 -6.48
CA TYR A 282 -17.09 -13.74 -6.64
C TYR A 282 -16.42 -12.75 -5.67
N SER A 283 -16.20 -13.13 -4.40
CA SER A 283 -15.48 -12.30 -3.43
C SER A 283 -14.01 -12.10 -3.79
N LEU A 284 -13.38 -13.05 -4.50
CA LEU A 284 -12.03 -12.90 -5.06
C LEU A 284 -12.04 -11.82 -6.16
N LEU A 285 -12.97 -11.87 -7.11
CA LEU A 285 -13.05 -10.83 -8.15
C LEU A 285 -13.30 -9.43 -7.55
N ILE A 286 -14.18 -9.30 -6.55
CA ILE A 286 -14.40 -8.03 -5.84
C ILE A 286 -13.12 -7.57 -5.11
N PHE A 287 -12.38 -8.49 -4.48
CA PHE A 287 -11.07 -8.18 -3.89
C PHE A 287 -10.06 -7.68 -4.94
N LEU A 288 -10.00 -8.27 -6.14
CA LEU A 288 -9.07 -7.82 -7.18
C LEU A 288 -9.46 -6.46 -7.78
N ILE A 289 -10.74 -6.13 -7.84
CA ILE A 289 -11.24 -4.84 -8.35
C ILE A 289 -11.12 -3.71 -7.31
N MET A 290 -11.47 -3.97 -6.05
CA MET A 290 -11.57 -2.93 -5.00
C MET A 290 -10.46 -2.98 -3.94
N GLY A 291 -9.68 -4.06 -3.93
CA GLY A 291 -8.68 -4.34 -2.92
C GLY A 291 -7.26 -4.01 -3.36
N GLY A 292 -6.31 -4.54 -2.59
CA GLY A 292 -4.89 -4.39 -2.88
C GLY A 292 -4.02 -5.03 -1.83
N ILE A 293 -2.84 -5.44 -2.25
CA ILE A 293 -1.82 -6.10 -1.42
C ILE A 293 -0.89 -5.09 -0.76
N GLY A 294 -0.16 -5.55 0.25
CA GLY A 294 0.89 -4.80 0.89
C GLY A 294 0.41 -3.68 1.81
N ARG A 295 1.39 -2.90 2.25
CA ARG A 295 1.23 -1.80 3.19
C ARG A 295 0.59 -0.60 2.48
N ILE A 296 -0.12 0.23 3.26
CA ILE A 296 -0.77 1.47 2.78
C ILE A 296 -1.90 1.21 1.74
N SER A 297 -2.31 -0.04 1.52
CA SER A 297 -3.19 -0.40 0.40
C SER A 297 -4.55 0.31 0.37
N ASN A 298 -5.10 0.73 1.51
CA ASN A 298 -6.32 1.56 1.61
C ASN A 298 -6.15 3.01 1.09
N ARG A 299 -5.00 3.35 0.50
CA ARG A 299 -4.61 4.66 -0.02
C ARG A 299 -3.91 4.54 -1.39
N GLY A 300 -4.45 3.71 -2.28
CA GLY A 300 -4.01 3.61 -3.68
C GLY A 300 -2.76 2.78 -3.96
N LEU A 301 -1.90 2.53 -2.99
CA LEU A 301 -0.73 1.65 -3.16
C LEU A 301 -1.12 0.16 -3.18
N GLY A 302 -0.30 -0.66 -3.82
CA GLY A 302 -0.59 -2.07 -4.09
C GLY A 302 -1.97 -2.34 -4.68
N SER A 303 -2.56 -1.37 -5.41
CA SER A 303 -3.89 -1.53 -6.00
C SER A 303 -3.86 -2.65 -7.03
N LEU A 304 -4.89 -3.51 -6.99
CA LEU A 304 -4.97 -4.66 -7.87
C LEU A 304 -5.76 -4.31 -9.15
N SER A 305 -5.48 -5.05 -10.22
CA SER A 305 -6.19 -4.95 -11.48
C SER A 305 -6.19 -6.33 -12.16
N PRO A 306 -7.34 -7.00 -12.27
CA PRO A 306 -7.44 -8.27 -12.98
C PRO A 306 -7.41 -8.03 -14.50
N LEU A 307 -6.49 -8.72 -15.19
CA LEU A 307 -6.17 -8.54 -16.62
C LEU A 307 -6.87 -9.60 -17.48
N SER A 308 -6.83 -10.86 -17.04
CA SER A 308 -7.52 -12.00 -17.65
C SER A 308 -8.13 -12.89 -16.56
N LEU A 309 -9.21 -13.61 -16.89
CA LEU A 309 -9.81 -14.64 -16.04
C LEU A 309 -10.16 -15.82 -16.95
N GLU A 310 -9.60 -16.97 -16.63
CA GLU A 310 -9.88 -18.23 -17.29
C GLU A 310 -10.58 -19.16 -16.30
N CYS A 311 -11.81 -19.55 -16.60
CA CYS A 311 -12.54 -20.53 -15.82
C CYS A 311 -12.31 -21.92 -16.42
N LYS A 312 -11.71 -22.83 -15.64
CA LYS A 312 -11.51 -24.23 -16.03
C LYS A 312 -12.79 -25.05 -15.80
N ASP A 313 -13.51 -24.77 -14.72
CA ASP A 313 -14.77 -25.41 -14.37
C ASP A 313 -15.97 -24.52 -14.74
N LYS A 314 -16.45 -24.65 -15.98
CA LYS A 314 -17.54 -23.83 -16.53
C LYS A 314 -18.83 -23.89 -15.70
N GLU A 315 -19.10 -25.02 -15.06
CA GLU A 315 -20.31 -25.20 -14.22
C GLU A 315 -20.22 -24.41 -12.91
N LEU A 316 -19.01 -24.09 -12.48
CA LEU A 316 -18.70 -23.35 -11.25
C LEU A 316 -18.48 -21.84 -11.48
N CYS A 317 -17.72 -21.45 -12.52
CA CYS A 317 -17.28 -20.06 -12.72
C CYS A 317 -17.54 -19.48 -14.12
N GLY A 318 -18.29 -20.15 -15.00
CA GLY A 318 -18.57 -19.65 -16.35
C GLY A 318 -19.38 -18.35 -16.38
N ASP A 319 -20.25 -18.15 -15.38
CA ASP A 319 -20.98 -16.91 -15.16
C ASP A 319 -20.06 -15.78 -14.66
N LEU A 320 -19.12 -16.09 -13.77
CA LEU A 320 -18.10 -15.17 -13.29
C LEU A 320 -17.16 -14.72 -14.42
N GLN A 321 -16.77 -15.64 -15.31
CA GLN A 321 -16.00 -15.30 -16.52
C GLN A 321 -16.80 -14.38 -17.44
N SER A 322 -18.07 -14.70 -17.68
CA SER A 322 -18.98 -13.84 -18.47
C SER A 322 -19.15 -12.44 -17.84
N ARG A 323 -19.19 -12.34 -16.49
CA ARG A 323 -19.20 -11.05 -15.78
C ARG A 323 -17.87 -10.30 -15.94
N PHE A 324 -16.75 -11.00 -15.93
CA PHE A 324 -15.41 -10.43 -16.12
C PHE A 324 -15.17 -9.93 -17.57
N ASP A 325 -15.67 -10.64 -18.59
CA ASP A 325 -15.58 -10.17 -19.98
C ASP A 325 -16.41 -8.91 -20.22
N ASN A 326 -17.54 -8.76 -19.52
CA ASN A 326 -18.29 -7.51 -19.51
C ASN A 326 -17.51 -6.39 -18.80
N PHE A 327 -16.91 -6.66 -17.64
CA PHE A 327 -16.05 -5.72 -16.92
C PHE A 327 -14.91 -5.18 -17.81
N LYS A 328 -14.24 -6.04 -18.57
CA LYS A 328 -13.16 -5.65 -19.49
C LYS A 328 -13.58 -4.67 -20.59
N ARG A 329 -14.87 -4.60 -20.94
CA ARG A 329 -15.40 -3.72 -22.00
C ARG A 329 -15.82 -2.33 -21.49
N ILE A 330 -15.85 -2.14 -20.17
CA ILE A 330 -16.30 -0.89 -19.56
C ILE A 330 -15.28 0.22 -19.83
N SER A 331 -15.76 1.30 -20.44
CA SER A 331 -14.94 2.48 -20.76
C SER A 331 -15.38 3.75 -20.03
N ARG A 332 -16.56 3.76 -19.40
CA ARG A 332 -17.18 4.96 -18.80
C ARG A 332 -17.23 4.89 -17.27
N ASP A 333 -16.87 6.01 -16.63
CA ASP A 333 -16.85 6.22 -15.17
C ASP A 333 -18.12 5.73 -14.43
N LYS A 334 -19.29 6.14 -14.91
CA LYS A 334 -20.58 5.79 -14.30
C LYS A 334 -20.89 4.30 -14.43
N GLU A 335 -20.61 3.73 -15.60
CA GLU A 335 -20.85 2.32 -15.93
C GLU A 335 -19.96 1.39 -15.08
N LEU A 336 -18.70 1.77 -14.85
CA LEU A 336 -17.80 1.05 -13.93
C LEU A 336 -18.32 1.09 -12.48
N SER A 337 -18.78 2.27 -12.04
CA SER A 337 -19.37 2.43 -10.70
C SER A 337 -20.63 1.56 -10.52
N GLU A 338 -21.49 1.49 -11.53
CA GLU A 338 -22.72 0.68 -11.54
C GLU A 338 -22.43 -0.82 -11.63
N PHE A 339 -21.46 -1.24 -12.44
CA PHE A 339 -21.00 -2.62 -12.52
C PHE A 339 -20.52 -3.13 -11.16
N ILE A 340 -19.67 -2.36 -10.46
CA ILE A 340 -19.13 -2.75 -9.14
C ILE A 340 -20.26 -2.89 -8.12
N ARG A 341 -21.20 -1.93 -8.06
CA ARG A 341 -22.37 -2.01 -7.17
C ARG A 341 -23.23 -3.24 -7.47
N ARG A 342 -23.47 -3.54 -8.76
CA ARG A 342 -24.22 -4.73 -9.18
C ARG A 342 -23.51 -6.02 -8.77
N LEU A 343 -22.20 -6.13 -9.02
CA LEU A 343 -21.41 -7.30 -8.66
C LEU A 343 -21.44 -7.58 -7.14
N ILE A 344 -21.32 -6.53 -6.32
CA ILE A 344 -21.45 -6.64 -4.85
C ILE A 344 -22.85 -7.10 -4.45
N ASN A 345 -23.91 -6.50 -5.03
CA ASN A 345 -25.29 -6.87 -4.75
C ASN A 345 -25.62 -8.33 -5.16
N GLU A 346 -25.19 -8.74 -6.37
CA GLU A 346 -25.31 -10.12 -6.86
C GLU A 346 -24.61 -11.08 -5.88
N THR A 347 -23.36 -10.80 -5.50
CA THR A 347 -22.59 -11.65 -4.57
C THR A 347 -23.28 -11.77 -3.21
N MET A 348 -23.75 -10.67 -2.61
CA MET A 348 -24.46 -10.72 -1.32
C MET A 348 -25.78 -11.50 -1.39
N SER A 349 -26.43 -11.54 -2.56
CA SER A 349 -27.68 -12.29 -2.75
C SER A 349 -27.50 -13.82 -2.80
N MET A 350 -26.27 -14.30 -3.09
CA MET A 350 -25.95 -15.73 -3.13
C MET A 350 -25.91 -16.40 -1.74
N LEU A 351 -25.88 -15.62 -0.64
CA LEU A 351 -25.90 -16.19 0.71
C LEU A 351 -27.33 -16.57 1.11
N ASN A 352 -27.59 -17.87 1.17
CA ASN A 352 -28.85 -18.44 1.67
C ASN A 352 -29.18 -17.93 3.09
N ASP A 353 -30.47 -17.77 3.39
CA ASP A 353 -30.98 -17.26 4.67
C ASP A 353 -30.54 -18.11 5.87
N GLU A 354 -30.43 -19.43 5.71
CA GLU A 354 -30.03 -20.35 6.78
C GLU A 354 -28.66 -20.00 7.38
N ILE A 355 -27.70 -19.63 6.53
CA ILE A 355 -26.36 -19.15 6.93
C ILE A 355 -26.46 -17.90 7.81
N THR A 356 -27.47 -17.06 7.58
CA THR A 356 -27.66 -15.81 8.33
C THR A 356 -28.55 -15.95 9.57
N LYS A 357 -29.35 -17.03 9.68
CA LYS A 357 -30.33 -17.23 10.76
C LYS A 357 -29.68 -17.65 12.09
N THR A 358 -28.72 -18.56 12.05
CA THR A 358 -28.07 -19.19 13.22
C THR A 358 -27.13 -18.28 14.01
N ILE A 359 -26.86 -17.07 13.50
CA ILE A 359 -25.83 -16.18 14.00
C ILE A 359 -26.40 -15.11 14.94
N ARG A 360 -25.74 -14.90 16.10
CA ARG A 360 -26.06 -13.82 17.03
C ARG A 360 -25.52 -12.48 16.53
N MET A 361 -26.40 -11.50 16.41
CA MET A 361 -26.08 -10.17 15.89
C MET A 361 -26.06 -9.11 16.98
N ASP A 362 -25.31 -8.04 16.73
CA ASP A 362 -25.35 -6.77 17.46
C ASP A 362 -24.88 -5.65 16.52
N LYS A 363 -24.60 -4.45 17.04
CA LYS A 363 -24.07 -3.33 16.26
C LYS A 363 -22.65 -3.00 16.72
N TYR A 364 -21.68 -3.79 16.23
CA TYR A 364 -20.26 -3.72 16.62
C TYR A 364 -19.50 -2.60 15.90
N LYS A 365 -18.64 -1.90 16.64
CA LYS A 365 -17.93 -0.68 16.20
C LYS A 365 -16.67 -0.90 15.34
N ASP A 366 -16.19 -2.14 15.28
CA ASP A 366 -14.89 -2.52 14.68
C ASP A 366 -15.05 -3.47 13.48
N ILE A 367 -16.28 -3.56 12.96
CA ILE A 367 -16.70 -4.51 11.92
C ILE A 367 -17.17 -3.72 10.70
N PHE A 368 -16.57 -4.03 9.56
CA PHE A 368 -16.77 -3.32 8.30
C PHE A 368 -17.73 -4.08 7.39
N PHE A 369 -18.62 -3.35 6.72
CA PHE A 369 -19.58 -3.89 5.76
C PHE A 369 -19.94 -2.84 4.70
N PHE A 370 -20.63 -3.27 3.65
CA PHE A 370 -21.28 -2.40 2.67
C PHE A 370 -22.76 -2.22 3.05
N SER A 371 -23.11 -1.06 3.62
CA SER A 371 -24.50 -0.61 3.75
C SER A 371 -25.04 -0.05 2.42
N ASP A 372 -26.35 0.10 2.28
CA ASP A 372 -26.95 0.78 1.12
C ASP A 372 -26.50 2.25 0.99
N SER A 373 -26.16 2.90 2.11
CA SER A 373 -25.51 4.22 2.12
C SER A 373 -24.10 4.15 1.52
N SER A 374 -23.31 3.13 1.87
CA SER A 374 -21.93 2.95 1.39
C SER A 374 -21.84 2.69 -0.13
N LEU A 375 -22.76 1.89 -0.69
CA LEU A 375 -22.75 1.51 -2.11
C LEU A 375 -22.95 2.72 -3.03
N ARG A 376 -23.70 3.75 -2.57
CA ARG A 376 -23.89 5.03 -3.28
C ARG A 376 -22.58 5.78 -3.43
N TYR A 377 -21.63 5.59 -2.53
CA TYR A 377 -20.32 6.25 -2.53
C TYR A 377 -19.22 5.46 -3.23
N ILE A 378 -19.53 4.34 -3.91
CA ILE A 378 -18.64 3.73 -4.89
C ILE A 378 -18.61 4.63 -6.13
N LEU A 379 -17.47 5.26 -6.40
CA LEU A 379 -17.26 6.20 -7.49
C LEU A 379 -15.99 5.80 -8.26
N ALA A 380 -16.09 5.73 -9.58
CA ALA A 380 -14.94 5.59 -10.47
C ALA A 380 -14.75 6.89 -11.27
N LYS A 381 -13.48 7.27 -11.52
CA LYS A 381 -13.13 8.37 -12.41
C LYS A 381 -11.87 8.03 -13.19
N GLN A 382 -11.90 8.07 -14.52
CA GLN A 382 -10.71 7.88 -15.35
C GLN A 382 -9.65 8.93 -15.00
N VAL A 383 -8.38 8.52 -14.94
CA VAL A 383 -7.22 9.37 -14.68
C VAL A 383 -6.08 9.06 -15.66
N LYS A 384 -5.33 10.07 -16.08
CA LYS A 384 -4.11 9.89 -16.91
C LYS A 384 -2.92 9.43 -16.07
N GLU A 385 -2.78 9.97 -14.87
CA GLU A 385 -1.59 9.79 -14.03
C GLU A 385 -1.93 9.23 -12.65
N PRO A 386 -1.88 7.89 -12.48
CA PRO A 386 -2.12 7.21 -11.20
C PRO A 386 -1.41 7.82 -10.00
N ILE A 387 -0.14 8.20 -10.15
CA ILE A 387 0.68 8.70 -9.04
C ILE A 387 0.19 10.08 -8.57
N LYS A 388 -0.18 10.97 -9.50
CA LYS A 388 -0.74 12.30 -9.19
C LYS A 388 -2.11 12.18 -8.52
N ALA A 389 -2.97 11.26 -9.00
CA ALA A 389 -4.25 10.95 -8.37
C ALA A 389 -4.11 10.42 -6.93
N ILE A 390 -3.17 9.51 -6.69
CA ILE A 390 -2.85 9.00 -5.34
C ILE A 390 -2.32 10.12 -4.44
N ASN A 391 -1.41 10.97 -4.94
CA ASN A 391 -0.85 12.10 -4.21
C ASN A 391 -1.94 13.12 -3.82
N MET A 392 -2.79 13.51 -4.77
CA MET A 392 -3.92 14.43 -4.57
C MET A 392 -4.85 13.93 -3.45
N LEU A 393 -5.30 12.68 -3.50
CA LEU A 393 -6.13 12.11 -2.43
C LEU A 393 -5.37 11.91 -1.11
N GLY A 394 -4.07 11.62 -1.16
CA GLY A 394 -3.20 11.59 0.01
C GLY A 394 -3.15 12.95 0.72
N LYS A 395 -3.05 14.05 -0.04
CA LYS A 395 -3.10 15.43 0.47
C LYS A 395 -4.50 15.77 0.98
N ALA A 396 -5.55 15.45 0.24
CA ALA A 396 -6.94 15.75 0.62
C ALA A 396 -7.41 15.00 1.88
N THR A 397 -6.92 13.78 2.11
CA THR A 397 -7.20 12.99 3.34
C THR A 397 -6.29 13.33 4.53
N SER A 398 -5.46 14.36 4.42
CA SER A 398 -4.62 14.82 5.55
C SER A 398 -5.44 15.59 6.58
N LEU A 399 -5.07 15.48 7.87
CA LEU A 399 -5.80 16.07 9.00
C LEU A 399 -6.04 17.60 8.86
N ARG A 400 -5.16 18.32 8.16
CA ARG A 400 -5.28 19.77 7.95
C ARG A 400 -6.42 20.14 6.98
N ASN A 401 -6.74 19.25 6.05
CA ASN A 401 -7.71 19.49 4.97
C ASN A 401 -9.10 18.93 5.31
N VAL A 402 -9.24 18.23 6.44
CA VAL A 402 -10.47 17.58 6.87
C VAL A 402 -11.08 18.38 8.02
N GLY A 403 -12.27 18.97 7.79
CA GLY A 403 -12.98 19.88 8.70
C GLY A 403 -13.50 19.26 10.01
N GLY A 404 -12.61 18.74 10.85
CA GLY A 404 -12.87 18.27 12.20
C GLY A 404 -12.14 16.96 12.53
N ARG A 405 -11.37 16.97 13.63
CA ARG A 405 -10.56 15.83 14.10
C ARG A 405 -11.34 14.53 14.25
N ASN A 406 -12.54 14.56 14.83
CA ASN A 406 -13.36 13.36 15.06
C ASN A 406 -13.81 12.72 13.75
N PHE A 407 -14.23 13.52 12.77
CA PHE A 407 -14.55 13.04 11.43
C PHE A 407 -13.32 12.43 10.75
N ALA A 408 -12.15 13.07 10.89
CA ALA A 408 -10.92 12.55 10.33
C ALA A 408 -10.48 11.22 10.96
N GLU A 409 -10.48 11.10 12.29
CA GLU A 409 -10.09 9.88 13.00
C GLU A 409 -11.09 8.73 12.76
N GLU A 410 -12.41 9.00 12.73
CA GLU A 410 -13.42 7.96 12.51
C GLU A 410 -13.55 7.51 11.04
N VAL A 411 -13.36 8.41 10.06
CA VAL A 411 -13.58 8.13 8.62
C VAL A 411 -12.29 7.85 7.86
N PHE A 412 -11.23 8.65 8.07
CA PHE A 412 -9.92 8.47 7.41
C PHE A 412 -8.93 7.63 8.23
N GLY A 413 -9.31 7.24 9.45
CA GLY A 413 -8.51 6.44 10.37
C GLY A 413 -7.38 7.23 11.04
N SER A 414 -6.99 6.81 12.24
CA SER A 414 -5.87 7.41 12.96
C SER A 414 -4.51 6.94 12.41
N PRO A 415 -3.46 7.80 12.40
CA PRO A 415 -2.08 7.35 12.28
C PRO A 415 -1.70 6.32 13.35
N ARG A 416 -0.68 5.49 13.10
CA ARG A 416 -0.11 4.61 14.14
C ARG A 416 0.48 5.48 15.25
N GLY A 417 -0.11 5.43 16.44
CA GLY A 417 0.49 5.89 17.69
C GLY A 417 0.82 4.70 18.58
N SER A 418 1.80 4.83 19.47
CA SER A 418 2.31 3.76 20.34
C SER A 418 1.21 3.00 21.11
N ASN A 419 0.22 3.71 21.63
CA ASN A 419 -0.79 3.16 22.55
C ASN A 419 -2.24 3.12 21.99
N LYS A 420 -2.47 3.25 20.67
CA LYS A 420 -3.83 3.30 20.10
C LYS A 420 -4.21 2.05 19.29
N HIS A 421 -5.44 1.57 19.51
CA HIS A 421 -6.07 0.54 18.67
C HIS A 421 -6.00 0.92 17.18
N ARG A 422 -5.69 -0.06 16.33
CA ARG A 422 -5.69 0.08 14.87
C ARG A 422 -7.15 0.17 14.37
N SER A 423 -7.64 1.37 14.04
CA SER A 423 -8.87 1.53 13.24
C SER A 423 -8.49 1.70 11.77
N PRO A 424 -8.79 0.73 10.88
CA PRO A 424 -8.73 0.95 9.44
C PRO A 424 -9.64 2.10 9.01
N SER A 425 -9.31 2.72 7.89
CA SER A 425 -10.11 3.78 7.29
C SER A 425 -11.39 3.22 6.66
N LEU A 426 -12.50 3.96 6.83
CA LEU A 426 -13.76 3.74 6.12
C LEU A 426 -13.63 4.17 4.67
N PHE A 427 -13.16 5.40 4.44
CA PHE A 427 -12.83 5.88 3.11
C PHE A 427 -11.62 5.14 2.54
N ARG A 428 -11.69 4.69 1.29
CA ARG A 428 -10.63 3.98 0.59
C ARG A 428 -10.59 4.43 -0.85
N PHE A 429 -9.40 4.38 -1.44
CA PHE A 429 -9.22 4.62 -2.86
C PHE A 429 -8.17 3.69 -3.46
N LYS A 430 -8.32 3.44 -4.76
CA LYS A 430 -7.55 2.48 -5.56
C LYS A 430 -7.35 2.98 -6.97
N ILE A 431 -6.26 2.57 -7.60
CA ILE A 431 -6.09 2.69 -9.04
C ILE A 431 -6.41 1.33 -9.65
N LEU A 432 -7.42 1.30 -10.52
CA LEU A 432 -7.81 0.14 -11.29
C LEU A 432 -7.43 0.37 -12.75
N GLU A 433 -6.76 -0.59 -13.38
CA GLU A 433 -6.47 -0.59 -14.82
C GLU A 433 -7.47 -1.49 -15.57
N ILE A 434 -8.09 -0.95 -16.62
CA ILE A 434 -8.94 -1.69 -17.55
C ILE A 434 -8.49 -1.33 -18.97
N GLN A 435 -8.06 -2.32 -19.76
CA GLN A 435 -7.60 -2.11 -21.14
C GLN A 435 -6.56 -0.97 -21.29
N GLY A 436 -5.60 -0.87 -20.35
CA GLY A 436 -4.57 0.17 -20.35
C GLY A 436 -5.04 1.57 -19.91
N LYS A 437 -6.32 1.76 -19.59
CA LYS A 437 -6.86 2.99 -18.98
C LYS A 437 -6.88 2.85 -17.46
N TYR A 438 -6.48 3.90 -16.75
CA TYR A 438 -6.53 3.95 -15.30
C TYR A 438 -7.80 4.63 -14.80
N TYR A 439 -8.40 4.06 -13.77
CA TYR A 439 -9.56 4.59 -13.06
C TYR A 439 -9.23 4.72 -11.58
N LEU A 440 -9.39 5.92 -11.03
CA LEU A 440 -9.39 6.15 -9.60
C LEU A 440 -10.74 5.71 -9.04
N LEU A 441 -10.76 4.54 -8.39
CA LEU A 441 -11.88 4.12 -7.56
C LEU A 441 -11.80 4.78 -6.19
N GLN A 442 -12.92 5.32 -5.74
CA GLN A 442 -13.14 5.85 -4.40
C GLN A 442 -14.36 5.15 -3.82
N TYR A 443 -14.29 4.70 -2.57
CA TYR A 443 -15.42 4.06 -1.89
C TYR A 443 -15.34 4.22 -0.38
N PHE A 444 -16.47 4.00 0.27
CA PHE A 444 -16.57 3.92 1.71
C PHE A 444 -17.02 2.51 2.08
N LEU A 445 -16.44 1.96 3.15
CA LEU A 445 -17.08 0.92 3.94
C LEU A 445 -17.85 1.61 5.08
N ASP A 446 -18.87 0.96 5.60
CA ASP A 446 -19.59 1.40 6.79
C ASP A 446 -19.15 0.61 8.03
N LYS A 447 -19.46 1.15 9.20
CA LYS A 447 -19.40 0.47 10.50
C LYS A 447 -20.27 1.21 11.50
N TYR A 448 -20.65 0.56 12.60
CA TYR A 448 -21.38 1.24 13.68
C TYR A 448 -20.46 2.10 14.56
N ASP A 449 -21.02 3.09 15.23
CA ASP A 449 -20.36 3.85 16.30
C ASP A 449 -20.70 3.28 17.69
N LYS A 450 -20.18 3.91 18.76
CA LYS A 450 -20.46 3.51 20.14
C LYS A 450 -21.97 3.57 20.48
N ASN A 451 -22.74 4.40 19.78
CA ASN A 451 -24.17 4.60 19.96
C ASN A 451 -25.00 3.73 18.99
N LYS A 452 -24.38 2.72 18.37
CA LYS A 452 -25.02 1.81 17.41
C LYS A 452 -25.61 2.50 16.17
N LYS A 453 -25.13 3.70 15.81
CA LYS A 453 -25.48 4.42 14.58
C LYS A 453 -24.44 4.15 13.49
N ARG A 454 -24.87 4.06 12.22
CA ARG A 454 -23.94 3.89 11.08
C ARG A 454 -23.11 5.15 10.88
N LEU A 455 -21.79 5.00 10.68
CA LEU A 455 -20.88 6.14 10.58
C LEU A 455 -21.05 6.95 9.28
N ILE A 456 -21.42 6.29 8.18
CA ILE A 456 -21.75 7.01 6.94
C ILE A 456 -22.97 7.90 7.14
N ASP A 457 -24.03 7.39 7.79
CA ASP A 457 -25.24 8.18 8.04
C ASP A 457 -24.95 9.34 9.02
N LYS A 458 -24.15 9.10 10.08
CA LYS A 458 -23.69 10.12 11.04
C LYS A 458 -22.93 11.28 10.38
N TYR A 459 -22.14 11.00 9.35
CA TYR A 459 -21.28 11.98 8.68
C TYR A 459 -21.71 12.36 7.25
N LYS A 460 -22.90 11.96 6.81
CA LYS A 460 -23.41 12.10 5.43
C LYS A 460 -23.11 13.46 4.80
N ASN A 461 -23.40 14.57 5.50
CA ASN A 461 -23.18 15.92 4.98
C ASN A 461 -21.69 16.23 4.78
N LYS A 462 -20.83 15.86 5.74
CA LYS A 462 -19.37 16.03 5.65
C LYS A 462 -18.73 15.13 4.58
N ILE A 463 -19.28 13.92 4.38
CA ILE A 463 -18.87 13.02 3.30
C ILE A 463 -19.20 13.63 1.94
N ASN A 464 -20.43 14.15 1.76
CA ASN A 464 -20.83 14.83 0.52
C ASN A 464 -19.99 16.08 0.25
N GLU A 465 -19.73 16.90 1.26
CA GLU A 465 -18.86 18.08 1.18
C GLU A 465 -17.43 17.69 0.76
N PHE A 466 -16.86 16.66 1.38
CA PHE A 466 -15.53 16.12 1.06
C PHE A 466 -15.45 15.60 -0.39
N ILE A 467 -16.45 14.84 -0.84
CA ILE A 467 -16.50 14.32 -2.23
C ILE A 467 -16.61 15.48 -3.23
N ASN A 468 -17.45 16.49 -2.95
CA ASN A 468 -17.60 17.67 -3.81
C ASN A 468 -16.31 18.52 -3.87
N LYS A 469 -15.55 18.58 -2.76
CA LYS A 469 -14.24 19.27 -2.69
C LYS A 469 -13.14 18.53 -3.46
N ILE A 470 -13.26 17.22 -3.65
CA ILE A 470 -12.28 16.40 -4.40
C ILE A 470 -12.85 15.96 -5.74
N LYS A 471 -13.60 16.85 -6.39
CA LYS A 471 -13.73 16.78 -7.85
C LYS A 471 -12.32 16.84 -8.43
N ILE A 472 -11.92 15.75 -9.07
CA ILE A 472 -10.60 15.59 -9.67
C ILE A 472 -10.42 16.70 -10.70
N SER A 473 -9.34 17.48 -10.61
CA SER A 473 -9.06 18.56 -11.56
C SER A 473 -8.81 17.99 -12.96
N GLU A 474 -9.07 18.79 -13.99
CA GLU A 474 -8.92 18.38 -15.38
C GLU A 474 -7.47 17.96 -15.70
N ASP A 475 -6.48 18.47 -14.96
CA ASP A 475 -5.06 18.11 -15.08
C ASP A 475 -4.74 16.65 -14.73
N VAL A 476 -5.63 15.97 -13.99
CA VAL A 476 -5.44 14.58 -13.53
C VAL A 476 -6.30 13.60 -14.34
N THR A 477 -7.37 14.07 -14.99
CA THR A 477 -8.30 13.28 -15.83
C THR A 477 -7.89 13.24 -17.29
#